data_AF-A0A0F9KA28-F1
#
_entry.id   AF-A0A0F9KA28-F1
#
_cell.length_a   1.000
_cell.length_b   1.000
_cell.length_c   1.000
_cell.angle_alpha   90.00
_cell.angle_beta   90.00
_cell.angle_gamma   90.00
#
_symmetry.space_group_name_H-M   'P 1'
#
loop_
_entity.id
_entity.type
_entity.pdbx_description
1 polymer ?
#
loop_
_entity_poly.entity_id
_entity_poly.type
_entity_poly.pdbx_seq_one_letter_code
_entity_poly.pdbx_strand_id
1 'polypeptide(L)'
;MDKIEYNRIYRLKNKQRRNAYDREYYKKHKDVIKKRSLVYHKNHPKEKLKSTIKYLKKYGESFNMSSFEYDCARKAWSRAINKRDKTCQICKSKNKLHAHHIFHRQFYPQLSLNLNNGIILCKSCHTELHGFVLY
;
A
#
# COMPACT_ATOMS: atom_id res chain seq x y z
N MET A 1 -22.95 -30.94 1.38
CA MET A 1 -22.18 -29.68 1.24
C MET A 1 -23.17 -28.57 0.92
N ASP A 2 -23.27 -27.58 1.79
CA ASP A 2 -24.22 -26.48 1.58
C ASP A 2 -23.76 -25.52 0.45
N LYS A 3 -24.63 -24.61 0.03
CA LYS A 3 -24.35 -23.65 -1.05
C LYS A 3 -23.18 -22.71 -0.73
N ILE A 4 -22.99 -22.34 0.55
CA ILE A 4 -21.90 -21.46 0.99
C ILE A 4 -20.57 -22.21 0.92
N GLU A 5 -20.53 -23.44 1.42
CA GLU A 5 -19.38 -24.33 1.42
C GLU A 5 -18.96 -24.71 -0.01
N TYR A 6 -19.92 -25.08 -0.87
CA TYR A 6 -19.69 -25.31 -2.30
C TYR A 6 -19.03 -24.09 -2.97
N ASN A 7 -19.58 -22.90 -2.74
CA ASN A 7 -19.04 -21.67 -3.31
C ASN A 7 -17.63 -21.36 -2.80
N ARG A 8 -17.35 -21.62 -1.51
CA ARG A 8 -16.02 -21.45 -0.93
C ARG A 8 -15.01 -22.36 -1.61
N ILE A 9 -15.32 -23.65 -1.74
CA ILE A 9 -14.45 -24.64 -2.39
C ILE A 9 -14.23 -24.30 -3.86
N TYR A 10 -15.29 -23.95 -4.59
CA TYR A 10 -15.19 -23.52 -5.99
C TYR A 10 -14.26 -22.31 -6.15
N ARG A 11 -14.40 -21.30 -5.29
CA ARG A 11 -13.54 -20.09 -5.30
C ARG A 11 -12.08 -20.40 -5.00
N LEU A 12 -11.81 -21.35 -4.10
CA LEU A 12 -10.46 -21.81 -3.77
C LEU A 12 -9.83 -22.58 -4.92
N LYS A 13 -10.55 -23.58 -5.47
CA LYS A 13 -10.10 -24.38 -6.63
C LYS A 13 -9.79 -23.50 -7.84
N ASN A 14 -10.58 -22.45 -8.07
CA ASN A 14 -10.42 -21.56 -9.23
C ASN A 14 -9.64 -20.26 -8.92
N LYS A 15 -8.93 -20.17 -7.78
CA LYS A 15 -8.30 -18.91 -7.34
C LYS A 15 -7.37 -18.31 -8.38
N GLN A 16 -6.50 -19.12 -9.00
CA GLN A 16 -5.55 -18.63 -10.01
C GLN A 16 -6.26 -18.07 -11.25
N ARG A 17 -7.22 -18.80 -11.80
CA ARG A 17 -8.02 -18.37 -12.96
C ARG A 17 -8.79 -17.08 -12.68
N ARG A 18 -9.45 -16.98 -11.52
CA ARG A 18 -10.16 -15.75 -11.12
C ARG A 18 -9.21 -14.58 -10.96
N ASN A 19 -8.06 -14.78 -10.31
CA ASN A 19 -7.06 -13.72 -10.17
C ASN A 19 -6.50 -13.25 -11.53
N ALA A 20 -6.37 -14.15 -12.51
CA ALA A 20 -5.96 -13.78 -13.86
C ALA A 20 -7.03 -12.92 -14.56
N TYR A 21 -8.29 -13.39 -14.54
CA TYR A 21 -9.43 -12.64 -15.06
C TYR A 21 -9.57 -11.26 -14.42
N ASP A 22 -9.52 -11.20 -13.08
CA ASP A 22 -9.62 -9.95 -12.34
C ASP A 22 -8.50 -8.99 -12.75
N ARG A 23 -7.24 -9.45 -12.82
CA ARG A 23 -6.11 -8.62 -13.28
C ARG A 23 -6.33 -8.04 -14.66
N GLU A 24 -6.83 -8.85 -15.59
CA GLU A 24 -7.12 -8.39 -16.95
C GLU A 24 -8.26 -7.36 -16.98
N TYR A 25 -9.34 -7.61 -16.23
CA TYR A 25 -10.44 -6.69 -16.06
C TYR A 25 -9.98 -5.36 -15.45
N TYR A 26 -9.17 -5.39 -14.39
CA TYR A 26 -8.59 -4.19 -13.78
C TYR A 26 -7.71 -3.42 -14.77
N LYS A 27 -6.92 -4.11 -15.61
CA LYS A 27 -6.10 -3.47 -16.64
C LYS A 27 -6.96 -2.74 -17.68
N LYS A 28 -8.03 -3.39 -18.16
CA LYS A 28 -8.95 -2.84 -19.16
C LYS A 28 -9.83 -1.70 -18.63
N HIS A 29 -10.17 -1.71 -17.33
CA HIS A 29 -11.13 -0.79 -16.74
C HIS A 29 -10.56 0.14 -15.66
N LYS A 30 -9.22 0.32 -15.62
CA LYS A 30 -8.49 1.07 -14.57
C LYS A 30 -9.10 2.44 -14.26
N ASP A 31 -9.43 3.23 -15.28
CA ASP A 31 -9.94 4.59 -15.08
C ASP A 31 -11.36 4.63 -14.54
N VAL A 32 -12.23 3.74 -15.03
CA VAL A 32 -13.61 3.61 -14.53
C VAL A 32 -13.59 3.18 -13.07
N ILE A 33 -12.75 2.19 -12.74
CA ILE A 33 -12.59 1.69 -11.37
C ILE A 33 -12.03 2.79 -10.46
N LYS A 34 -11.04 3.55 -10.93
CA LYS A 34 -10.49 4.70 -10.20
C LYS A 34 -11.55 5.76 -9.92
N LYS A 35 -12.36 6.16 -10.93
CA LYS A 35 -13.46 7.11 -10.75
C LYS A 35 -14.48 6.61 -9.73
N ARG A 36 -14.92 5.35 -9.83
CA ARG A 36 -15.84 4.73 -8.87
C ARG A 36 -15.27 4.70 -7.45
N SER A 37 -14.00 4.35 -7.29
CA SER A 37 -13.31 4.34 -6.00
C SER A 37 -13.25 5.73 -5.37
N LEU A 38 -12.96 6.78 -6.16
CA LEU A 38 -12.95 8.16 -5.67
C LEU A 38 -14.33 8.59 -5.15
N VAL A 39 -15.40 8.30 -5.89
CA VAL A 39 -16.78 8.60 -5.47
C VAL A 39 -17.14 7.83 -4.20
N TYR A 40 -16.83 6.54 -4.16
CA TYR A 40 -17.07 5.72 -2.97
C TYR A 40 -16.37 6.30 -1.74
N HIS A 41 -15.08 6.62 -1.83
CA HIS A 41 -14.33 7.16 -0.70
C HIS A 41 -14.80 8.54 -0.26
N LYS A 42 -15.23 9.39 -1.20
CA LYS A 42 -15.83 10.70 -0.89
C LYS A 42 -17.09 10.54 -0.04
N ASN A 43 -17.93 9.56 -0.38
CA ASN A 43 -19.21 9.34 0.29
C ASN A 43 -19.11 8.46 1.55
N HIS A 44 -17.96 7.82 1.80
CA HIS A 44 -17.74 6.89 2.93
C HIS A 44 -16.51 7.27 3.79
N PRO A 45 -16.49 8.48 4.38
CA PRO A 45 -15.34 8.94 5.17
C PRO A 45 -15.15 8.15 6.47
N LYS A 46 -16.23 7.67 7.11
CA LYS A 46 -16.15 6.91 8.37
C LYS A 46 -15.45 5.56 8.19
N GLU A 47 -15.69 4.93 7.04
CA GLU A 47 -15.15 3.65 6.61
C GLU A 47 -13.67 3.81 6.30
N LYS A 48 -13.30 4.93 5.68
CA LYS A 48 -11.90 5.31 5.48
C LYS A 48 -11.18 5.50 6.81
N LEU A 49 -11.80 6.19 7.76
CA LEU A 49 -11.25 6.37 9.11
C LEU A 49 -11.06 5.03 9.83
N LYS A 50 -12.10 4.17 9.83
CA LYS A 50 -12.05 2.82 10.42
C LYS A 50 -10.90 1.97 9.85
N SER A 51 -10.72 2.02 8.53
CA SER A 51 -9.63 1.31 7.85
C SER A 51 -8.25 1.85 8.25
N THR A 52 -8.10 3.18 8.34
CA THR A 52 -6.87 3.82 8.80
C THR A 52 -6.52 3.42 10.24
N ILE A 53 -7.49 3.45 11.16
CA ILE A 53 -7.28 3.04 12.56
C ILE A 53 -6.81 1.58 12.62
N LYS A 54 -7.49 0.67 11.90
CA LYS A 54 -7.10 -0.75 11.84
C LYS A 54 -5.67 -0.92 11.31
N TYR A 55 -5.31 -0.18 10.28
CA TYR A 55 -3.97 -0.20 9.70
C TYR A 55 -2.91 0.28 10.70
N LEU A 56 -3.13 1.41 11.37
CA LEU A 56 -2.17 1.98 12.32
C LEU A 56 -1.99 1.05 13.53
N LYS A 57 -3.09 0.51 14.04
CA LYS A 57 -3.07 -0.48 15.13
C LYS A 57 -2.21 -1.69 14.76
N LYS A 58 -2.50 -2.32 13.61
CA LYS A 58 -1.78 -3.52 13.15
C LYS A 58 -0.25 -3.34 13.16
N TYR A 59 0.23 -2.18 12.70
CA TYR A 59 1.68 -1.96 12.59
C TYR A 59 2.29 -1.38 13.87
N GLY A 60 1.54 -0.63 14.67
CA GLY A 60 1.98 -0.18 16.00
C GLY A 60 2.25 -1.36 16.94
N GLU A 61 1.43 -2.41 16.87
CA GLU A 61 1.63 -3.65 17.64
C GLU A 61 3.02 -4.27 17.42
N SER A 62 3.60 -4.17 16.23
CA SER A 62 4.94 -4.69 15.94
C SER A 62 6.09 -3.96 16.65
N PHE A 63 5.80 -2.79 17.24
CA PHE A 63 6.75 -1.97 18.00
C PHE A 63 6.30 -1.74 19.45
N ASN A 64 5.24 -2.44 19.89
CA ASN A 64 4.60 -2.18 21.18
C ASN A 64 4.18 -0.70 21.36
N MET A 65 3.71 -0.09 20.27
CA MET A 65 3.29 1.31 20.20
C MET A 65 1.78 1.43 20.02
N SER A 66 1.21 2.49 20.59
CA SER A 66 -0.14 2.93 20.23
C SER A 66 -0.23 3.34 18.76
N SER A 67 -1.47 3.43 18.24
CA SER A 67 -1.71 3.91 16.87
C SER A 67 -1.20 5.33 16.63
N PHE A 68 -1.25 6.18 17.67
CA PHE A 68 -0.77 7.56 17.61
C PHE A 68 0.75 7.62 17.54
N GLU A 69 1.44 6.93 18.45
CA GLU A 69 2.91 6.86 18.48
C GLU A 69 3.48 6.30 17.17
N TYR A 70 2.90 5.21 16.68
CA TYR A 70 3.31 4.64 15.40
C TYR A 70 3.07 5.60 14.23
N ASP A 71 1.95 6.34 14.19
CA ASP A 71 1.72 7.34 13.15
C ASP A 71 2.75 8.48 13.20
N CYS A 72 3.09 8.96 14.39
CA CYS A 72 4.14 9.95 14.61
C CYS A 72 5.52 9.43 14.17
N ALA A 73 5.92 8.23 14.63
CA ALA A 73 7.18 7.61 14.27
C ALA A 73 7.29 7.36 12.76
N ARG A 74 6.22 6.87 12.12
CA ARG A 74 6.16 6.65 10.67
C ARG A 74 6.34 7.95 9.88
N LYS A 75 5.74 9.06 10.34
CA LYS A 75 5.94 10.39 9.73
C LYS A 75 7.38 10.88 9.93
N ALA A 76 7.95 10.70 11.12
CA ALA A 76 9.33 11.08 11.42
C ALA A 76 10.33 10.28 10.57
N TRP A 77 10.15 8.97 10.46
CA TRP A 77 10.91 8.08 9.57
C TRP A 77 10.89 8.58 8.13
N SER A 78 9.71 8.87 7.58
CA SER A 78 9.59 9.38 6.21
C SER A 78 10.31 10.71 6.00
N ARG A 79 10.27 11.61 7.00
CA ARG A 79 10.99 12.89 6.95
C ARG A 79 12.51 12.70 7.03
N ALA A 80 12.98 11.77 7.87
CA ALA A 80 14.39 11.46 8.02
C ALA A 80 15.01 10.93 6.72
N ILE A 81 14.33 9.99 6.05
CA ILE A 81 14.76 9.47 4.75
C ILE A 81 14.76 10.61 3.71
N ASN A 82 13.72 11.45 3.71
CA ASN A 82 13.67 12.59 2.79
C ASN A 82 14.83 13.56 2.98
N LYS A 83 15.20 13.84 4.23
CA LYS A 83 16.33 14.70 4.58
C LYS A 83 17.67 14.08 4.16
N ARG A 84 17.82 12.76 4.29
CA ARG A 84 19.03 12.01 3.89
C ARG A 84 19.21 12.02 2.37
N ASP A 85 18.17 11.62 1.64
CA ASP A 85 18.27 11.31 0.21
C ASP A 85 18.07 12.56 -0.67
N LYS A 86 17.19 13.48 -0.26
CA LYS A 86 16.82 14.77 -0.92
C LYS A 86 16.25 14.68 -2.35
N THR A 87 16.57 13.64 -3.10
CA THR A 87 16.16 13.39 -4.48
C THR A 87 15.80 11.92 -4.66
N CYS A 88 15.13 11.60 -5.76
CA CYS A 88 14.90 10.22 -6.16
C CYS A 88 16.23 9.49 -6.29
N GLN A 89 16.41 8.38 -5.58
CA GLN A 89 17.69 7.68 -5.61
C GLN A 89 17.96 6.93 -6.91
N ILE A 90 16.91 6.67 -7.71
CA ILE A 90 17.00 6.05 -9.05
C ILE A 90 17.31 7.10 -10.13
N CYS A 91 16.43 8.08 -10.32
CA CYS A 91 16.52 9.02 -11.46
C CYS A 91 16.92 10.46 -11.07
N LYS A 92 17.26 10.71 -9.81
CA LYS A 92 17.69 12.02 -9.26
C LYS A 92 16.67 13.17 -9.36
N SER A 93 15.45 12.91 -9.82
CA SER A 93 14.34 13.87 -9.81
C SER A 93 14.07 14.43 -8.41
N LYS A 94 13.69 15.71 -8.32
CA LYS A 94 13.25 16.38 -7.08
C LYS A 94 11.72 16.47 -6.96
N ASN A 95 10.99 15.98 -7.96
CA ASN A 95 9.55 16.15 -8.06
C ASN A 95 8.79 14.96 -7.43
N LYS A 96 7.76 15.27 -6.63
CA LYS A 96 6.82 14.28 -6.06
C LYS A 96 7.54 13.11 -5.38
N LEU A 97 8.34 13.44 -4.37
CA LEU A 97 9.17 12.50 -3.62
C LEU A 97 8.36 11.77 -2.54
N HIS A 98 8.58 10.47 -2.43
CA HIS A 98 7.94 9.60 -1.45
C HIS A 98 8.95 8.63 -0.86
N ALA A 99 8.87 8.38 0.44
CA ALA A 99 9.63 7.32 1.09
C ALA A 99 9.03 5.96 0.71
N HIS A 100 9.87 5.11 0.13
CA HIS A 100 9.56 3.74 -0.23
C HIS A 100 10.20 2.79 0.78
N HIS A 101 9.48 1.74 1.17
CA HIS A 101 10.02 0.64 1.97
C HIS A 101 10.72 -0.36 1.05
N ILE A 102 12.01 -0.65 1.25
CA ILE A 102 12.76 -1.63 0.44
C ILE A 102 12.22 -3.04 0.70
N PHE A 103 12.17 -3.42 1.98
CA PHE A 103 11.43 -4.58 2.48
C PHE A 103 10.01 -4.15 2.80
N HIS A 104 9.05 -4.68 2.04
CA HIS A 104 7.63 -4.37 2.21
C HIS A 104 7.16 -4.64 3.64
N ARG A 105 6.60 -3.59 4.25
CA ARG A 105 6.04 -3.62 5.61
C ARG A 105 5.01 -4.75 5.84
N GLN A 106 4.32 -5.21 4.79
CA GLN A 106 3.38 -6.33 4.92
C GLN A 106 4.06 -7.62 5.36
N PHE A 107 5.30 -7.86 4.92
CA PHE A 107 6.07 -9.06 5.23
C PHE A 107 7.06 -8.83 6.37
N TYR A 108 7.56 -7.60 6.51
CA TYR A 108 8.56 -7.23 7.51
C TYR A 108 8.14 -5.98 8.30
N PRO A 109 7.05 -6.05 9.09
CA PRO A 109 6.54 -4.89 9.82
C PRO A 109 7.56 -4.29 10.80
N GLN A 110 8.37 -5.12 11.44
CA GLN A 110 9.44 -4.72 12.37
C GLN A 110 10.54 -3.87 11.71
N LEU A 111 10.70 -3.97 10.38
CA LEU A 111 11.67 -3.15 9.64
C LEU A 111 11.09 -1.81 9.19
N SER A 112 9.80 -1.53 9.40
CA SER A 112 9.14 -0.38 8.78
C SER A 112 9.54 0.99 9.31
N LEU A 113 10.19 1.05 10.48
CA LEU A 113 10.79 2.26 11.06
C LEU A 113 12.32 2.28 10.98
N ASN A 114 12.95 1.25 10.39
CA ASN A 114 14.39 1.21 10.16
C ASN A 114 14.75 2.18 9.01
N LEU A 115 15.68 3.11 9.25
CA LEU A 115 16.11 4.10 8.25
C LEU A 115 16.78 3.45 7.02
N ASN A 116 17.45 2.31 7.19
CA ASN A 116 18.07 1.56 6.09
C ASN A 116 17.04 0.78 5.28
N ASN A 117 15.82 0.60 5.80
CA ASN A 117 14.71 0.02 5.05
C ASN A 117 13.88 1.07 4.29
N GLY A 118 14.52 2.20 3.97
CA GLY A 118 13.86 3.36 3.39
C GLY A 118 14.68 3.97 2.27
N ILE A 119 14.01 4.37 1.19
CA ILE A 119 14.63 5.07 0.06
C ILE A 119 13.67 6.11 -0.51
N ILE A 120 14.15 7.30 -0.86
CA ILE A 120 13.34 8.29 -1.56
C ILE A 120 13.25 7.97 -3.05
N LEU A 121 12.02 7.94 -3.55
CA LEU A 121 11.72 7.79 -4.97
C LEU A 121 10.73 8.86 -5.43
N CYS A 122 10.88 9.30 -6.68
CA CYS A 122 9.83 10.09 -7.32
C CYS A 122 8.61 9.20 -7.61
N LYS A 123 7.45 9.81 -7.86
CA LYS A 123 6.20 9.10 -8.14
C LYS A 123 6.34 8.03 -9.23
N SER A 124 7.07 8.29 -10.32
CA SER A 124 7.20 7.32 -11.42
C SER A 124 7.96 6.07 -10.99
N CYS A 125 9.19 6.23 -10.50
CA CYS A 125 10.01 5.13 -9.99
C CYS A 125 9.34 4.38 -8.82
N HIS A 126 8.66 5.12 -7.93
CA HIS A 126 7.92 4.50 -6.83
C HIS A 126 6.80 3.59 -7.33
N THR A 127 6.06 4.03 -8.36
CA THR A 127 4.93 3.28 -8.92
C THR A 127 5.43 2.00 -9.63
N GLU A 128 6.51 2.13 -10.39
CA GLU A 128 7.18 1.03 -11.07
C GLU A 128 7.64 -0.07 -10.10
N LEU A 129 8.28 0.28 -8.98
CA LEU A 129 8.72 -0.70 -7.98
C LEU A 129 7.58 -1.42 -7.26
N HIS A 130 6.40 -0.81 -7.12
CA HIS A 130 5.22 -1.53 -6.62
C HIS A 130 4.62 -2.49 -7.65
N GLY A 131 5.21 -2.61 -8.84
CA GLY A 131 4.68 -3.40 -9.96
C GLY A 131 3.44 -2.77 -10.60
N PHE A 132 3.15 -1.50 -10.30
CA PHE A 132 2.13 -0.76 -11.02
C PHE A 132 2.77 -0.20 -12.29
N VAL A 133 2.51 -0.84 -13.43
CA VAL A 133 2.95 -0.31 -14.72
C VAL A 133 2.25 1.04 -14.96
N LEU A 134 3.04 2.10 -15.10
CA LEU A 134 2.60 3.35 -15.70
C LEU A 134 2.56 3.11 -17.22
N TYR A 135 1.35 2.92 -17.76
CA TYR A 135 1.06 3.24 -19.15
C TYR A 135 0.64 4.70 -19.19
#